data_AF-A0A8T5SYF8-F1
#
_entry.id   AF-A0A8T5SYF8-F1
#
_cell.length_a   1.000
_cell.length_b   1.000
_cell.length_c   1.000
_cell.angle_alpha   90.00
_cell.angle_beta   90.00
_cell.angle_gamma   90.00
#
_symmetry.space_group_name_H-M   'P 1'
#
loop_
_entity.id
_entity.type
_entity.pdbx_description
1 polymer ?
#
loop_
_entity_poly.entity_id
_entity_poly.type
_entity_poly.pdbx_seq_one_letter_code
_entity_poly.pdbx_strand_id
1 'polypeptide(L)'
;MSTKVSILGVWLIERGSGRNLVAKSYSEAVKLDMDLIAPFLSATHTFIDKASNETLKTVDTETNRYVWEANDHLLFVMVVSKAARLGHMRFMLEYALSEFMTREVPSDSDVDTVLENWHGAPNTFKKFGNFVDELVTQYEVTDESLLAGKSMDCLEVYSHLFRGLMKVKGSKQKKDSIVKRMKGFIEPLMDRYPFLTQVPIDVAGIEVLDIDVNNVAYQLLRDSLEELLRLLGKAVREVVTPKAYRDVLFDHVMPYVKRDIRRLQTYAILDDVIRYLF
;
A
#
# COMPACT_ATOMS: atom_id res chain seq x y z
N MET A 1 14.74 4.70 2.70
CA MET A 1 14.18 3.35 2.48
C MET A 1 13.04 3.18 3.47
N SER A 2 11.81 3.15 2.96
CA SER A 2 10.61 2.85 3.76
C SER A 2 10.74 1.44 4.32
N THR A 3 10.74 1.29 5.65
CA THR A 3 10.83 0.01 6.37
C THR A 3 9.50 -0.75 6.42
N LYS A 4 8.50 -0.36 5.62
CA LYS A 4 7.19 -1.02 5.60
C LYS A 4 7.21 -2.22 4.66
N VAL A 5 7.74 -3.33 5.15
CA VAL A 5 7.60 -4.63 4.49
C VAL A 5 6.20 -5.17 4.80
N SER A 6 5.46 -5.56 3.77
CA SER A 6 4.13 -6.15 3.94
C SER A 6 4.18 -7.59 4.42
N ILE A 7 5.18 -8.34 3.97
CA ILE A 7 5.44 -9.73 4.36
C ILE A 7 6.57 -9.77 5.39
N LEU A 8 6.24 -10.15 6.62
CA LEU A 8 7.18 -10.16 7.73
C LEU A 8 7.99 -11.46 7.79
N GLY A 9 7.38 -12.58 7.40
CA GLY A 9 8.05 -13.87 7.32
C GLY A 9 7.17 -14.96 6.71
N VAL A 10 7.81 -16.07 6.31
CA VAL A 10 7.22 -17.17 5.56
C VAL A 10 7.79 -18.52 6.05
N TRP A 11 6.93 -19.51 6.24
CA TRP A 11 7.27 -20.84 6.78
C TRP A 11 6.52 -21.97 6.10
N LEU A 12 7.25 -22.96 5.61
CA LEU A 12 6.68 -24.23 5.16
C LEU A 12 6.90 -25.28 6.25
N ILE A 13 5.80 -25.84 6.76
CA ILE A 13 5.77 -26.70 7.95
C ILE A 13 5.20 -28.06 7.56
N GLU A 14 5.82 -29.15 8.02
CA GLU A 14 5.24 -30.49 7.98
C GLU A 14 4.12 -30.59 9.02
N ARG A 15 2.89 -30.90 8.60
CA ARG A 15 1.72 -30.94 9.48
C ARG A 15 1.83 -32.01 10.56
N GLY A 16 2.29 -33.20 10.21
CA GLY A 16 2.35 -34.35 11.11
C GLY A 16 3.33 -34.16 12.27
N SER A 17 4.51 -33.61 11.98
CA SER A 17 5.59 -33.47 12.95
C SER A 17 5.76 -32.05 13.53
N GLY A 18 5.23 -31.04 12.84
CA GLY A 18 5.49 -29.62 13.14
C GLY A 18 6.88 -29.13 12.72
N ARG A 19 7.65 -29.93 11.97
CA ARG A 19 9.01 -29.56 11.54
C ARG A 19 8.97 -28.47 10.46
N ASN A 20 9.86 -27.49 10.59
CA ASN A 20 10.06 -26.45 9.57
C ASN A 20 10.90 -26.99 8.41
N LEU A 21 10.35 -27.01 7.20
CA LEU A 21 11.08 -27.30 5.96
C LEU A 21 11.82 -26.07 5.44
N VAL A 22 11.12 -24.93 5.45
CA VAL A 22 11.64 -23.63 5.04
C VAL A 22 11.17 -22.58 6.04
N ALA A 23 12.09 -21.72 6.48
CA ALA A 23 11.80 -20.60 7.36
C ALA A 23 12.55 -19.37 6.85
N LYS A 24 11.82 -18.31 6.53
CA LYS A 24 12.35 -17.02 6.08
C LYS A 24 11.74 -15.90 6.91
N SER A 25 12.59 -15.10 7.54
CA SER A 25 12.17 -13.92 8.29
C SER A 25 12.73 -12.68 7.61
N TYR A 26 11.84 -11.74 7.29
CA TYR A 26 12.16 -10.47 6.65
C TYR A 26 12.06 -9.29 7.62
N SER A 27 11.60 -9.54 8.84
CA SER A 27 11.45 -8.53 9.89
C SER A 27 11.85 -9.08 11.26
N GLU A 28 12.58 -8.26 12.03
CA GLU A 28 12.95 -8.58 13.41
C GLU A 28 11.73 -8.81 14.31
N ALA A 29 10.57 -8.24 13.96
CA ALA A 29 9.32 -8.39 14.72
C ALA A 29 8.78 -9.85 14.72
N VAL A 30 9.19 -10.67 13.75
CA VAL A 30 8.78 -12.08 13.64
C VAL A 30 9.98 -13.02 13.70
N LYS A 31 11.14 -12.52 14.14
CA LYS A 31 12.35 -13.30 14.41
C LYS A 31 12.24 -14.04 15.75
N LEU A 32 11.03 -14.46 16.11
CA LEU A 32 10.76 -15.40 17.18
C LEU A 32 11.38 -16.76 16.84
N ASP A 33 11.56 -17.59 17.86
CA ASP A 33 11.95 -18.98 17.68
C ASP A 33 10.78 -19.74 17.02
N MET A 34 10.79 -19.79 15.69
CA MET A 34 9.70 -20.38 14.92
C MET A 34 9.68 -21.90 15.00
N ASP A 35 10.71 -22.51 15.58
CA ASP A 35 10.66 -23.93 15.97
C ASP A 35 9.70 -24.14 17.16
N LEU A 36 9.39 -23.09 17.92
CA LEU A 36 8.34 -23.10 18.95
C LEU A 36 6.95 -22.80 18.36
N ILE A 37 6.87 -21.89 17.40
CA ILE A 37 5.59 -21.41 16.83
C ILE A 37 5.03 -22.39 15.79
N ALA A 38 5.87 -23.05 15.01
CA ALA A 38 5.41 -23.99 13.98
C ALA A 38 4.58 -25.17 14.53
N PRO A 39 4.98 -25.84 15.63
CA PRO A 39 4.14 -26.84 16.28
C PRO A 39 2.80 -26.28 16.78
N PHE A 40 2.80 -25.07 17.34
CA PHE A 40 1.57 -24.41 17.80
C PHE A 40 0.61 -24.11 16.64
N LEU A 41 1.12 -23.58 15.53
CA LEU A 41 0.32 -23.29 14.33
C LEU A 41 -0.23 -24.56 13.68
N SER A 42 0.60 -25.60 13.56
CA SER A 42 0.16 -26.90 13.05
C SER A 42 -0.93 -27.52 13.93
N ALA A 43 -0.74 -27.50 15.26
CA ALA A 43 -1.73 -27.99 16.21
C ALA A 43 -3.04 -27.20 16.17
N THR A 44 -2.97 -25.86 16.08
CA THR A 44 -4.14 -24.98 15.98
C THR A 44 -4.94 -25.24 14.71
N HIS A 45 -4.25 -25.33 13.57
CA HIS A 45 -4.88 -25.65 12.29
C HIS A 45 -5.55 -27.03 12.34
N THR A 46 -4.83 -28.04 12.83
CA THR A 46 -5.36 -29.42 12.94
C THR A 46 -6.54 -29.51 13.89
N PHE A 47 -6.52 -28.77 15.00
CA PHE A 47 -7.62 -28.70 15.93
C PHE A 47 -8.87 -28.11 15.27
N ILE A 48 -8.73 -26.97 14.57
CA ILE A 48 -9.86 -26.29 13.94
C ILE A 48 -10.44 -27.13 12.79
N ASP A 49 -9.59 -27.66 11.90
CA ASP A 49 -10.02 -28.57 10.84
C ASP A 49 -10.87 -29.72 11.39
N LYS A 50 -10.43 -30.35 12.48
CA LYS A 50 -11.13 -31.49 13.09
C LYS A 50 -12.36 -31.10 13.90
N ALA A 51 -12.34 -29.94 14.55
CA ALA A 51 -13.40 -29.51 15.46
C ALA A 51 -14.58 -28.85 14.73
N SER A 52 -14.32 -28.08 13.67
CA SER A 52 -15.36 -27.35 12.93
C SER A 52 -15.62 -27.88 11.52
N ASN A 53 -14.79 -28.82 11.02
CA ASN A 53 -14.84 -29.26 9.63
C ASN A 53 -14.69 -28.07 8.64
N GLU A 54 -14.02 -27.01 9.09
CA GLU A 54 -13.72 -25.80 8.33
C GLU A 54 -12.21 -25.63 8.25
N THR A 55 -11.71 -25.21 7.10
CA THR A 55 -10.31 -24.81 6.97
C THR A 55 -10.15 -23.40 7.50
N LEU A 56 -9.41 -23.28 8.59
CA LEU A 56 -8.96 -22.00 9.07
C LEU A 56 -8.15 -21.32 7.97
N LYS A 57 -8.38 -20.04 7.65
CA LYS A 57 -7.68 -19.34 6.56
C LYS A 57 -6.73 -18.24 7.03
N THR A 58 -7.07 -17.61 8.14
CA THR A 58 -6.31 -16.50 8.70
C THR A 58 -6.47 -16.44 10.21
N VAL A 59 -5.42 -16.03 10.91
CA VAL A 59 -5.50 -15.58 12.31
C VAL A 59 -5.04 -14.14 12.41
N ASP A 60 -5.89 -13.31 12.98
CA ASP A 60 -5.61 -11.90 13.22
C ASP A 60 -5.08 -11.69 14.65
N THR A 61 -3.90 -11.11 14.78
CA THR A 61 -3.41 -10.57 16.06
C THR A 61 -3.65 -9.06 16.12
N GLU A 62 -3.23 -8.38 17.18
CA GLU A 62 -3.36 -6.92 17.27
C GLU A 62 -2.59 -6.22 16.12
N THR A 63 -1.37 -6.66 15.86
CA THR A 63 -0.43 -5.97 14.96
C THR A 63 -0.25 -6.65 13.61
N ASN A 64 -0.42 -7.96 13.55
CA ASN A 64 -0.09 -8.77 12.38
C ASN A 64 -1.27 -9.68 12.00
N ARG A 65 -1.12 -10.33 10.86
CA ARG A 65 -2.04 -11.37 10.41
C ARG A 65 -1.24 -12.57 9.92
N TYR A 66 -1.65 -13.75 10.36
CA TYR A 66 -1.18 -15.02 9.86
C TYR A 66 -2.13 -15.43 8.74
N VAL A 67 -1.58 -15.72 7.58
CA VAL A 67 -2.28 -16.27 6.41
C VAL A 67 -1.65 -17.61 6.13
N TRP A 68 -2.44 -18.63 5.84
CA TRP A 68 -1.89 -19.92 5.47
C TRP A 68 -2.67 -20.58 4.33
N GLU A 69 -1.98 -21.50 3.70
CA GLU A 69 -2.52 -22.48 2.77
C GLU A 69 -1.99 -23.86 3.18
N ALA A 70 -2.82 -24.89 3.10
CA ALA A 70 -2.49 -26.22 3.58
C ALA A 70 -2.93 -27.30 2.59
N ASN A 71 -2.19 -28.40 2.55
CA ASN A 71 -2.63 -29.67 2.00
C ASN A 71 -2.57 -30.75 3.10
N ASP A 72 -2.71 -32.02 2.75
CA ASP A 72 -2.75 -33.12 3.73
C ASP A 72 -1.46 -33.23 4.58
N HIS A 73 -0.32 -32.79 4.05
CA HIS A 73 1.00 -33.02 4.66
C HIS A 73 1.73 -31.73 5.04
N LEU A 74 1.41 -30.62 4.40
CA LEU A 74 2.14 -29.36 4.49
C LEU A 74 1.21 -28.22 4.90
N LEU A 75 1.74 -27.33 5.74
CA LEU A 75 1.14 -26.08 6.14
C LEU A 75 2.08 -24.95 5.75
N PHE A 76 1.67 -24.10 4.82
CA PHE A 76 2.43 -22.94 4.40
C PHE A 76 1.87 -21.69 5.07
N VAL A 77 2.65 -21.06 5.94
CA VAL A 77 2.26 -19.86 6.70
C VAL A 77 3.04 -18.65 6.22
N MET A 78 2.33 -17.52 6.06
CA MET A 78 2.90 -16.20 5.88
C MET A 78 2.39 -15.26 6.98
N VAL A 79 3.31 -14.54 7.60
CA VAL A 79 2.97 -13.47 8.55
C VAL A 79 3.07 -12.14 7.83
N VAL A 80 1.98 -11.38 7.85
CA VAL A 80 1.84 -10.14 7.08
C VAL A 80 1.37 -8.99 7.97
N SER A 81 1.66 -7.77 7.52
CA SER A 81 1.09 -6.57 8.10
C SER A 81 -0.42 -6.50 7.86
N LYS A 82 -1.15 -5.77 8.71
CA LYS A 82 -2.60 -5.55 8.55
C LYS A 82 -3.00 -4.88 7.24
N ALA A 83 -2.07 -4.18 6.58
CA ALA A 83 -2.32 -3.50 5.32
C ALA A 83 -2.19 -4.42 4.09
N ALA A 84 -1.66 -5.64 4.25
CA ALA A 84 -1.42 -6.57 3.15
C ALA A 84 -2.73 -7.06 2.52
N ARG A 85 -2.72 -7.22 1.19
CA ARG A 85 -3.90 -7.67 0.41
C ARG A 85 -4.04 -9.17 0.50
N LEU A 86 -5.01 -9.65 1.29
CA LEU A 86 -5.19 -11.08 1.56
C LEU A 86 -5.36 -11.95 0.32
N GLY A 87 -6.09 -11.48 -0.69
CA GLY A 87 -6.25 -12.23 -1.94
C GLY A 87 -4.91 -12.55 -2.60
N HIS A 88 -3.99 -11.57 -2.64
CA HIS A 88 -2.64 -11.80 -3.18
C HIS A 88 -1.80 -12.70 -2.27
N MET A 89 -1.88 -12.54 -0.95
CA MET A 89 -1.11 -13.40 -0.02
C MET A 89 -1.51 -14.86 -0.15
N ARG A 90 -2.82 -15.14 -0.27
CA ARG A 90 -3.33 -16.51 -0.47
C ARG A 90 -2.92 -17.05 -1.83
N PHE A 91 -3.06 -16.27 -2.90
CA PHE A 91 -2.57 -16.67 -4.23
C PHE A 91 -1.06 -16.99 -4.22
N MET A 92 -0.25 -16.19 -3.55
CA MET A 92 1.20 -16.45 -3.42
C MET A 92 1.48 -17.75 -2.68
N LEU A 93 0.77 -18.02 -1.58
CA LEU A 93 0.91 -19.27 -0.82
C LEU A 93 0.45 -20.48 -1.64
N GLU A 94 -0.70 -20.40 -2.31
CA GLU A 94 -1.22 -21.44 -3.21
C GLU A 94 -0.23 -21.75 -4.35
N TYR A 95 0.27 -20.70 -5.01
CA TYR A 95 1.26 -20.83 -6.08
C TYR A 95 2.56 -21.43 -5.59
N ALA A 96 3.09 -20.94 -4.46
CA ALA A 96 4.34 -21.43 -3.93
C ALA A 96 4.22 -22.88 -3.42
N LEU A 97 3.09 -23.26 -2.82
CA LEU A 97 2.82 -24.65 -2.45
C LEU A 97 2.73 -25.54 -3.69
N SER A 98 2.06 -25.12 -4.75
CA SER A 98 2.01 -25.86 -6.02
C SER A 98 3.40 -26.03 -6.65
N GLU A 99 4.25 -25.01 -6.60
CA GLU A 99 5.63 -25.09 -7.08
C GLU A 99 6.49 -26.02 -6.21
N PHE A 100 6.28 -26.06 -4.89
CA PHE A 100 6.93 -27.04 -4.02
C PHE A 100 6.59 -28.47 -4.45
N MET A 101 5.29 -28.74 -4.62
CA MET A 101 4.80 -30.05 -5.06
C MET A 101 5.33 -30.44 -6.44
N THR A 102 5.59 -29.47 -7.31
CA THR A 102 6.06 -29.72 -8.67
C THR A 102 7.58 -29.94 -8.74
N ARG A 103 8.36 -29.23 -7.91
CA ARG A 103 9.82 -29.19 -8.03
C ARG A 103 10.56 -30.06 -7.00
N GLU A 104 10.00 -30.20 -5.81
CA GLU A 104 10.66 -30.86 -4.68
C GLU A 104 10.10 -32.27 -4.43
N VAL A 105 8.93 -32.60 -4.98
CA VAL A 105 8.35 -33.95 -4.93
C VAL A 105 8.60 -34.66 -6.27
N PRO A 106 9.38 -35.77 -6.29
CA PRO A 106 9.59 -36.55 -7.50
C PRO A 106 8.28 -37.08 -8.08
N SER A 107 8.18 -37.18 -9.40
CA SER A 107 6.97 -37.64 -10.09
C SER A 107 6.56 -39.09 -9.78
N ASP A 108 7.50 -39.89 -9.26
CA ASP A 108 7.34 -41.28 -8.87
C ASP A 108 7.24 -41.47 -7.34
N SER A 109 7.13 -40.38 -6.58
CA SER A 109 7.02 -40.36 -5.12
C SER A 109 5.84 -39.48 -4.68
N ASP A 110 5.41 -39.64 -3.44
CA ASP A 110 4.52 -38.70 -2.77
C ASP A 110 5.28 -37.85 -1.73
N VAL A 111 4.59 -36.87 -1.17
CA VAL A 111 5.14 -35.96 -0.15
C VAL A 111 5.52 -36.73 1.10
N ASP A 112 4.67 -37.64 1.57
CA ASP A 112 4.94 -38.43 2.77
C ASP A 112 6.26 -39.19 2.66
N THR A 113 6.49 -39.88 1.55
CA THR A 113 7.74 -40.60 1.29
C THR A 113 8.94 -39.66 1.27
N VAL A 114 8.81 -38.46 0.69
CA VAL A 114 9.89 -37.45 0.70
C VAL A 114 10.19 -36.98 2.13
N LEU A 115 9.16 -36.74 2.94
CA LEU A 115 9.29 -36.25 4.31
C LEU A 115 9.83 -37.32 5.27
N GLU A 116 9.38 -38.57 5.15
CA GLU A 116 9.88 -39.70 5.95
C GLU A 116 11.38 -39.94 5.71
N ASN A 117 11.82 -39.84 4.46
CA ASN A 117 13.22 -39.98 4.09
C ASN A 117 14.07 -38.73 4.42
N TRP A 118 13.44 -37.62 4.81
CA TRP A 118 14.14 -36.38 5.12
C TRP A 118 14.53 -36.28 6.60
N HIS A 119 15.81 -36.55 6.87
CA HIS A 119 16.38 -36.48 8.22
C HIS A 119 16.84 -35.07 8.66
N GLY A 120 16.27 -34.02 8.07
CA GLY A 120 16.48 -32.64 8.58
C GLY A 120 17.72 -31.94 8.03
N ALA A 121 18.23 -32.37 6.87
CA ALA A 121 19.36 -31.71 6.23
C ALA A 121 18.98 -30.24 5.87
N PRO A 122 19.68 -29.22 6.40
CA PRO A 122 19.27 -27.81 6.29
C PRO A 122 19.24 -27.28 4.85
N ASN A 123 19.94 -27.94 3.93
CA ASN A 123 20.10 -27.49 2.56
C ASN A 123 19.13 -28.17 1.57
N THR A 124 18.34 -29.16 2.01
CA THR A 124 17.48 -29.95 1.11
C THR A 124 16.54 -29.05 0.30
N PHE A 125 15.84 -28.13 0.96
CA PHE A 125 14.86 -27.24 0.33
C PHE A 125 15.41 -25.83 0.08
N LYS A 126 16.74 -25.66 0.03
CA LYS A 126 17.37 -24.34 -0.11
C LYS A 126 16.95 -23.63 -1.41
N LYS A 127 16.81 -24.38 -2.52
CA LYS A 127 16.38 -23.83 -3.81
C LYS A 127 14.96 -23.29 -3.73
N PHE A 128 14.04 -24.06 -3.16
CA PHE A 128 12.69 -23.59 -2.89
C PHE A 128 12.67 -22.36 -1.97
N GLY A 129 13.49 -22.35 -0.91
CA GLY A 129 13.64 -21.18 -0.04
C GLY A 129 14.09 -19.91 -0.79
N ASN A 130 15.00 -20.03 -1.76
CA ASN A 130 15.40 -18.89 -2.60
C ASN A 130 14.27 -18.43 -3.54
N PHE A 131 13.51 -19.38 -4.10
CA PHE A 131 12.32 -19.06 -4.90
C PHE A 131 11.27 -18.28 -4.10
N VAL A 132 11.06 -18.65 -2.84
CA VAL A 132 10.19 -17.91 -1.91
C VAL A 132 10.71 -16.49 -1.67
N ASP A 133 12.02 -16.31 -1.44
CA ASP A 133 12.62 -14.98 -1.28
C ASP A 133 12.40 -14.11 -2.53
N GLU A 134 12.56 -14.68 -3.73
CA GLU A 134 12.31 -14.00 -5.00
C GLU A 134 10.85 -13.57 -5.14
N LEU A 135 9.90 -14.45 -4.81
CA LEU A 135 8.47 -14.14 -4.83
C LEU A 135 8.10 -12.99 -3.88
N VAL A 136 8.63 -13.02 -2.65
CA VAL A 136 8.40 -11.95 -1.67
C VAL A 136 8.99 -10.64 -2.19
N THR A 137 10.22 -10.67 -2.69
CA THR A 137 10.89 -9.47 -3.22
C THR A 137 10.11 -8.85 -4.38
N GLN A 138 9.63 -9.67 -5.32
CA GLN A 138 8.82 -9.21 -6.44
C GLN A 138 7.51 -8.56 -5.98
N TYR A 139 6.85 -9.14 -4.97
CA TYR A 139 5.63 -8.57 -4.40
C TYR A 139 5.88 -7.20 -3.79
N GLU A 140 6.88 -7.09 -2.91
CA GLU A 140 7.16 -5.83 -2.20
C GLU A 140 7.52 -4.70 -3.19
N VAL A 141 8.36 -4.99 -4.19
CA VAL A 141 8.71 -4.02 -5.24
C VAL A 141 7.49 -3.60 -6.07
N THR A 142 6.60 -4.53 -6.37
CA THR A 142 5.39 -4.26 -7.17
C THR A 142 4.38 -3.42 -6.36
N ASP A 143 4.16 -3.73 -5.09
CA ASP A 143 3.23 -2.96 -4.26
C ASP A 143 3.74 -1.55 -3.98
N GLU A 144 5.05 -1.38 -3.73
CA GLU A 144 5.68 -0.06 -3.61
C GLU A 144 5.50 0.75 -4.91
N SER A 145 5.76 0.13 -6.06
CA SER A 145 5.59 0.78 -7.37
C SER A 145 4.14 1.18 -7.64
N LEU A 146 3.17 0.33 -7.28
CA LEU A 146 1.73 0.63 -7.42
C LEU A 146 1.32 1.81 -6.53
N LEU A 147 1.81 1.86 -5.28
CA LEU A 147 1.55 2.96 -4.36
C LEU A 147 2.17 4.27 -4.85
N ALA A 148 3.43 4.24 -5.30
CA ALA A 148 4.09 5.40 -5.88
C ALA A 148 3.33 5.91 -7.12
N GLY A 149 2.91 5.00 -8.00
CA GLY A 149 2.07 5.32 -9.16
C GLY A 149 0.75 5.98 -8.76
N LYS A 150 0.06 5.44 -7.76
CA LYS A 150 -1.18 6.02 -7.21
C LYS A 150 -0.96 7.42 -6.64
N SER A 151 0.12 7.62 -5.89
CA SER A 151 0.49 8.91 -5.31
C SER A 151 0.79 9.96 -6.39
N MET A 152 1.58 9.58 -7.41
CA MET A 152 1.89 10.45 -8.56
C MET A 152 0.64 10.83 -9.35
N ASP A 153 -0.25 9.87 -9.60
CA ASP A 153 -1.50 10.11 -10.31
C ASP A 153 -2.39 11.11 -9.54
N CYS A 154 -2.43 10.99 -8.20
CA CYS A 154 -3.12 11.93 -7.32
C CYS A 154 -2.50 13.33 -7.38
N LEU A 155 -1.16 13.44 -7.29
CA LEU A 155 -0.43 14.69 -7.40
C LEU A 155 -0.73 15.43 -8.72
N GLU A 156 -0.77 14.70 -9.84
CA GLU A 156 -1.07 15.27 -11.15
C GLU A 156 -2.48 15.86 -11.20
N VAL A 157 -3.47 15.14 -10.67
CA VAL A 157 -4.86 15.62 -10.60
C VAL A 157 -4.95 16.91 -9.81
N TYR A 158 -4.34 16.96 -8.63
CA TYR A 158 -4.33 18.19 -7.81
C TYR A 158 -3.55 19.33 -8.46
N SER A 159 -2.40 19.06 -9.09
CA SER A 159 -1.62 20.07 -9.82
C SER A 159 -2.47 20.75 -10.89
N HIS A 160 -3.27 19.98 -11.64
CA HIS A 160 -4.21 20.54 -12.61
C HIS A 160 -5.30 21.39 -11.98
N LEU A 161 -5.87 20.96 -10.85
CA LEU A 161 -6.86 21.75 -10.12
C LEU A 161 -6.27 23.07 -9.60
N PHE A 162 -5.07 23.04 -9.01
CA PHE A 162 -4.38 24.22 -8.51
C PHE A 162 -4.06 25.22 -9.61
N ARG A 163 -3.49 24.72 -10.73
CA ARG A 163 -3.22 25.54 -11.92
C ARG A 163 -4.51 26.13 -12.50
N GLY A 164 -5.59 25.34 -12.52
CA GLY A 164 -6.91 25.79 -12.95
C GLY A 164 -7.44 26.95 -12.11
N LEU A 165 -7.37 26.82 -10.78
CA LEU A 165 -7.77 27.87 -9.84
C LEU A 165 -6.90 29.14 -9.95
N MET A 166 -5.63 29.02 -10.33
CA MET A 166 -4.72 30.16 -10.52
C MET A 166 -4.81 30.83 -11.90
N LYS A 167 -5.68 30.34 -12.80
CA LYS A 167 -6.05 31.04 -14.06
C LYS A 167 -7.00 32.22 -13.86
N VAL A 168 -7.02 32.83 -12.68
CA VAL A 168 -7.72 34.09 -12.41
C VAL A 168 -7.33 35.15 -13.43
N LYS A 169 -8.33 35.73 -14.10
CA LYS A 169 -8.18 36.91 -14.97
C LYS A 169 -7.86 38.13 -14.11
N GLY A 170 -6.73 38.79 -14.35
CA GLY A 170 -6.36 39.99 -13.58
C GLY A 170 -4.89 40.36 -13.67
N SER A 171 -4.53 41.47 -13.01
CA SER A 171 -3.16 41.94 -12.90
C SER A 171 -2.30 41.00 -12.05
N LYS A 172 -0.97 41.06 -12.26
CA LYS A 172 0.01 40.31 -11.48
C LYS A 172 -0.18 40.51 -9.96
N GLN A 173 -0.50 41.74 -9.54
CA GLN A 173 -0.79 42.07 -8.14
C GLN A 173 -1.92 41.21 -7.52
N LYS A 174 -2.98 40.90 -8.27
CA LYS A 174 -4.06 40.03 -7.76
C LYS A 174 -3.56 38.61 -7.52
N LYS A 175 -2.77 38.06 -8.44
CA LYS A 175 -2.17 36.72 -8.29
C LYS A 175 -1.19 36.69 -7.11
N ASP A 176 -0.34 37.71 -6.99
CA ASP A 176 0.58 37.85 -5.86
C ASP A 176 -0.17 37.93 -4.52
N SER A 177 -1.35 38.55 -4.50
CA SER A 177 -2.20 38.65 -3.31
C SER A 177 -2.79 37.28 -2.91
N ILE A 178 -3.17 36.45 -3.89
CA ILE A 178 -3.61 35.07 -3.65
C ILE A 178 -2.45 34.25 -3.09
N VAL A 179 -1.26 34.33 -3.71
CA VAL A 179 -0.05 33.63 -3.25
C VAL A 179 0.30 34.00 -1.82
N LYS A 180 0.26 35.29 -1.48
CA LYS A 180 0.53 35.77 -0.11
C LYS A 180 -0.45 35.19 0.90
N ARG A 181 -1.76 35.15 0.58
CA ARG A 181 -2.76 34.53 1.45
C ARG A 181 -2.54 33.03 1.59
N MET A 182 -2.26 32.34 0.48
CA MET A 182 -2.02 30.90 0.49
C MET A 182 -0.83 30.53 1.39
N LYS A 183 0.27 31.27 1.31
CA LYS A 183 1.44 31.07 2.18
C LYS A 183 1.07 31.23 3.66
N GLY A 184 0.28 32.25 4.00
CA GLY A 184 -0.20 32.44 5.38
C GLY A 184 -1.16 31.33 5.86
N PHE A 185 -1.94 30.72 4.97
CA PHE A 185 -2.82 29.60 5.33
C PHE A 185 -2.09 28.26 5.47
N ILE A 186 -0.97 28.08 4.76
CA ILE A 186 -0.19 26.83 4.81
C ILE A 186 0.76 26.79 5.99
N GLU A 187 1.25 27.94 6.48
CA GLU A 187 2.21 27.98 7.59
C GLU A 187 1.79 27.12 8.80
N PRO A 188 0.53 27.14 9.30
CA PRO A 188 0.10 26.26 10.37
C PRO A 188 0.00 24.77 9.99
N LEU A 189 -0.09 24.45 8.69
CA LEU A 189 -0.15 23.08 8.20
C LEU A 189 1.22 22.42 8.11
N MET A 190 2.31 23.20 8.06
CA MET A 190 3.66 22.66 7.93
C MET A 190 4.06 21.82 9.15
N ASP A 191 3.55 22.13 10.33
CA ASP A 191 3.78 21.31 11.54
C ASP A 191 3.13 19.93 11.41
N ARG A 192 1.96 19.86 10.79
CA ARG A 192 1.22 18.60 10.57
C ARG A 192 1.74 17.84 9.34
N TYR A 193 2.20 18.55 8.32
CA TYR A 193 2.67 18.01 7.05
C TYR A 193 4.03 18.63 6.68
N PRO A 194 5.15 18.16 7.28
CA PRO A 194 6.47 18.78 7.11
C PRO A 194 6.97 18.82 5.66
N PHE A 195 6.54 17.88 4.82
CA PHE A 195 6.90 17.86 3.40
C PHE A 195 6.36 19.07 2.62
N LEU A 196 5.35 19.78 3.14
CA LEU A 196 4.82 21.00 2.51
C LEU A 196 5.77 22.19 2.57
N THR A 197 6.74 22.19 3.49
CA THR A 197 7.71 23.30 3.62
C THR A 197 8.55 23.50 2.36
N GLN A 198 8.76 22.43 1.59
CA GLN A 198 9.56 22.46 0.36
C GLN A 198 8.71 22.73 -0.90
N VAL A 199 7.38 22.72 -0.79
CA VAL A 199 6.47 22.85 -1.93
C VAL A 199 6.42 24.30 -2.41
N PRO A 200 6.84 24.61 -3.66
CA PRO A 200 6.79 25.96 -4.19
C PRO A 200 5.36 26.45 -4.39
N ILE A 201 5.13 27.73 -4.07
CA ILE A 201 3.85 28.42 -4.31
C ILE A 201 4.12 29.75 -4.99
N ASP A 202 3.58 29.88 -6.20
CA ASP A 202 3.77 31.04 -7.05
C ASP A 202 2.50 31.39 -7.83
N VAL A 203 2.64 32.31 -8.79
CA VAL A 203 1.52 32.79 -9.61
C VAL A 203 0.96 31.75 -10.59
N ALA A 204 1.67 30.64 -10.80
CA ALA A 204 1.22 29.51 -11.62
C ALA A 204 0.43 28.50 -10.80
N GLY A 205 0.71 28.37 -9.49
CA GLY A 205 0.00 27.45 -8.61
C GLY A 205 0.80 26.99 -7.41
N ILE A 206 0.46 25.78 -6.98
CA ILE A 206 1.17 25.02 -5.96
C ILE A 206 1.84 23.87 -6.69
N GLU A 207 3.18 23.81 -6.67
CA GLU A 207 3.92 22.79 -7.41
C GLU A 207 4.09 21.52 -6.56
N VAL A 208 3.03 20.73 -6.51
CA VAL A 208 2.98 19.50 -5.70
C VAL A 208 3.65 18.30 -6.37
N LEU A 209 4.01 18.38 -7.65
CA LEU A 209 4.68 17.27 -8.36
C LEU A 209 6.09 17.00 -7.80
N ASP A 210 6.70 17.96 -7.12
CA ASP A 210 8.03 17.84 -6.50
C ASP A 210 8.00 17.10 -5.15
N ILE A 211 6.81 16.70 -4.66
CA ILE A 211 6.69 15.93 -3.41
C ILE A 211 7.23 14.51 -3.63
N ASP A 212 8.19 14.10 -2.81
CA ASP A 212 8.73 12.73 -2.84
C ASP A 212 7.71 11.71 -2.30
N VAL A 213 6.99 11.08 -3.22
CA VAL A 213 5.95 10.09 -2.93
C VAL A 213 6.44 8.84 -2.21
N ASN A 214 7.75 8.54 -2.27
CA ASN A 214 8.31 7.35 -1.61
C ASN A 214 8.47 7.56 -0.10
N ASN A 215 8.55 8.82 0.32
CA ASN A 215 8.78 9.20 1.72
C ASN A 215 7.51 9.73 2.41
N VAL A 216 6.38 9.78 1.71
CA VAL A 216 5.10 10.27 2.25
C VAL A 216 4.03 9.18 2.15
N ALA A 217 3.40 8.85 3.28
CA ALA A 217 2.28 7.92 3.27
C ALA A 217 1.12 8.46 2.43
N TYR A 218 0.56 7.64 1.54
CA TYR A 218 -0.52 8.03 0.61
C TYR A 218 -1.68 8.76 1.31
N GLN A 219 -2.09 8.33 2.51
CA GLN A 219 -3.16 9.00 3.24
C GLN A 219 -2.80 10.43 3.65
N LEU A 220 -1.60 10.64 4.21
CA LEU A 220 -1.11 11.97 4.58
C LEU A 220 -0.96 12.87 3.36
N LEU A 221 -0.49 12.30 2.24
CA LEU A 221 -0.44 13.00 0.97
C LEU A 221 -1.85 13.45 0.55
N ARG A 222 -2.80 12.52 0.50
CA ARG A 222 -4.19 12.79 0.08
C ARG A 222 -4.88 13.84 0.96
N ASP A 223 -4.74 13.74 2.28
CA ASP A 223 -5.30 14.67 3.26
C ASP A 223 -4.68 16.07 3.10
N SER A 224 -3.37 16.14 2.86
CA SER A 224 -2.68 17.42 2.63
C SER A 224 -3.14 18.09 1.33
N LEU A 225 -3.32 17.33 0.26
CA LEU A 225 -3.75 17.85 -1.04
C LEU A 225 -5.20 18.36 -1.02
N GLU A 226 -6.10 17.64 -0.33
CA GLU A 226 -7.48 18.10 -0.07
C GLU A 226 -7.48 19.46 0.64
N GLU A 227 -6.66 19.57 1.69
CA GLU A 227 -6.57 20.78 2.50
C GLU A 227 -5.99 21.96 1.69
N LEU A 228 -4.97 21.69 0.87
CA LEU A 228 -4.42 22.68 -0.06
C LEU A 228 -5.48 23.16 -1.07
N LEU A 229 -6.32 22.26 -1.61
CA LEU A 229 -7.40 22.62 -2.53
C LEU A 229 -8.43 23.52 -1.85
N ARG A 230 -8.85 23.15 -0.63
CA ARG A 230 -9.76 23.93 0.18
C ARG A 230 -9.23 25.33 0.45
N LEU A 231 -7.97 25.43 0.88
CA LEU A 231 -7.33 26.70 1.20
C LEU A 231 -7.10 27.57 -0.05
N LEU A 232 -6.72 26.98 -1.18
CA LEU A 232 -6.56 27.72 -2.42
C LEU A 232 -7.91 28.26 -2.91
N GLY A 233 -8.96 27.44 -2.91
CA GLY A 233 -10.31 27.89 -3.24
C GLY A 233 -10.80 29.02 -2.33
N LYS A 234 -10.44 29.00 -1.04
CA LYS A 234 -10.70 30.10 -0.11
C LYS A 234 -9.88 31.36 -0.46
N ALA A 235 -8.57 31.23 -0.66
CA ALA A 235 -7.68 32.34 -0.98
C ALA A 235 -8.10 33.07 -2.26
N VAL A 236 -8.52 32.34 -3.29
CA VAL A 236 -9.05 32.94 -4.53
C VAL A 236 -10.35 33.70 -4.24
N ARG A 237 -11.32 33.08 -3.55
CA ARG A 237 -12.62 33.71 -3.22
C ARG A 237 -12.48 35.01 -2.43
N GLU A 238 -11.48 35.13 -1.57
CA GLU A 238 -11.24 36.34 -0.78
C GLU A 238 -10.62 37.50 -1.58
N VAL A 239 -10.02 37.22 -2.75
CA VAL A 239 -9.33 38.23 -3.57
C VAL A 239 -10.16 38.65 -4.78
N VAL A 240 -10.95 37.73 -5.34
CA VAL A 240 -11.69 37.97 -6.57
C VAL A 240 -13.19 38.14 -6.29
N THR A 241 -13.92 38.76 -7.23
CA THR A 241 -15.37 38.87 -7.10
C THR A 241 -16.04 37.50 -7.26
N PRO A 242 -17.24 37.27 -6.68
CA PRO A 242 -17.96 36.00 -6.83
C PRO A 242 -18.16 35.59 -8.30
N LYS A 243 -18.38 36.56 -9.20
CA LYS A 243 -18.45 36.32 -10.64
C LYS A 243 -17.13 35.82 -11.21
N ALA A 244 -16.02 36.52 -10.93
CA ALA A 244 -14.71 36.12 -11.42
C ALA A 244 -14.27 34.75 -10.89
N TYR A 245 -14.64 34.41 -9.66
CA TYR A 245 -14.41 33.07 -9.10
C TYR A 245 -15.18 32.00 -9.88
N ARG A 246 -16.49 32.21 -10.11
CA ARG A 246 -17.31 31.30 -10.92
C ARG A 246 -16.74 31.14 -12.33
N ASP A 247 -16.35 32.23 -12.98
CA ASP A 247 -15.75 32.18 -14.32
C ASP A 247 -14.51 31.29 -14.34
N VAL A 248 -13.62 31.39 -13.34
CA VAL A 248 -12.45 30.50 -13.22
C VAL A 248 -12.86 29.03 -13.07
N LEU A 249 -13.85 28.74 -12.23
CA LEU A 249 -14.32 27.37 -12.04
C LEU A 249 -14.90 26.79 -13.32
N PHE A 250 -15.79 27.51 -14.01
CA PHE A 250 -16.45 27.00 -15.20
C PHE A 250 -15.56 27.01 -16.45
N ASP A 251 -14.64 27.97 -16.58
CA ASP A 251 -13.76 28.10 -17.75
C ASP A 251 -12.51 27.22 -17.65
N HIS A 252 -12.03 26.90 -16.43
CA HIS A 252 -10.71 26.30 -16.24
C HIS A 252 -10.69 25.04 -15.37
N VAL A 253 -11.51 24.94 -14.33
CA VAL A 253 -11.51 23.78 -13.42
C VAL A 253 -12.49 22.70 -13.91
N MET A 254 -13.75 23.07 -14.18
CA MET A 254 -14.80 22.15 -14.59
C MET A 254 -14.51 21.41 -15.91
N PRO A 255 -13.88 22.02 -16.94
CA PRO A 255 -13.50 21.29 -18.14
C PRO A 255 -12.52 20.15 -17.85
N TYR A 256 -11.55 20.37 -16.95
CA TYR A 256 -10.62 19.33 -16.50
C TYR A 256 -11.36 18.24 -15.71
N VAL A 257 -12.17 18.62 -14.74
CA VAL A 257 -12.98 17.70 -13.92
C VAL A 257 -13.85 16.79 -14.78
N LYS A 258 -14.50 17.34 -15.83
CA LYS A 258 -15.32 16.57 -16.77
C LYS A 258 -14.49 15.59 -17.60
N ARG A 259 -13.34 16.04 -18.10
CA ARG A 259 -12.45 15.20 -18.93
C ARG A 259 -11.88 14.03 -18.14
N ASP A 260 -11.46 14.28 -16.90
CA ASP A 260 -10.75 13.30 -16.05
C ASP A 260 -11.63 12.72 -14.94
N ILE A 261 -12.97 12.79 -15.07
CA ILE A 261 -13.93 12.44 -14.01
C ILE A 261 -13.70 11.04 -13.40
N ARG A 262 -13.29 10.06 -14.23
CA ARG A 262 -12.99 8.70 -13.76
C ARG A 262 -11.83 8.67 -12.78
N ARG A 263 -10.72 9.36 -13.10
CA ARG A 263 -9.55 9.47 -12.19
C ARG A 263 -9.96 10.17 -10.89
N LEU A 264 -10.73 11.25 -10.99
CA LEU A 264 -11.21 11.96 -9.81
C LEU A 264 -12.11 11.08 -8.92
N GLN A 265 -12.96 10.23 -9.51
CA GLN A 265 -13.77 9.27 -8.76
C GLN A 265 -12.92 8.16 -8.12
N THR A 266 -11.95 7.61 -8.85
CA THR A 266 -11.04 6.55 -8.36
C THR A 266 -10.31 6.97 -7.08
N TYR A 267 -9.96 8.25 -6.94
CA TYR A 267 -9.25 8.78 -5.77
C TYR A 267 -10.12 9.59 -4.81
N ALA A 268 -11.45 9.54 -4.99
CA ALA A 268 -12.42 10.31 -4.22
C ALA A 268 -12.12 11.83 -4.19
N ILE A 269 -11.53 12.38 -5.25
CA ILE A 269 -11.21 13.81 -5.41
C ILE A 269 -12.43 14.59 -5.90
N LEU A 270 -13.36 13.92 -6.58
CA LEU A 270 -14.59 14.57 -7.08
C LEU A 270 -15.40 15.19 -5.94
N ASP A 271 -15.48 14.50 -4.80
CA ASP A 271 -16.20 14.99 -3.62
C ASP A 271 -15.54 16.23 -3.02
N ASP A 272 -14.21 16.28 -2.98
CA ASP A 272 -13.46 17.47 -2.53
C ASP A 272 -13.71 18.67 -3.44
N VAL A 273 -13.68 18.44 -4.75
CA VAL A 273 -13.95 19.48 -5.75
C VAL A 273 -15.34 20.05 -5.53
N ILE A 274 -16.36 19.20 -5.38
CA ILE A 274 -17.73 19.64 -5.15
C ILE A 274 -17.85 20.36 -3.80
N ARG A 275 -17.32 19.77 -2.72
CA ARG A 275 -17.44 20.28 -1.35
C ARG A 275 -16.75 21.63 -1.16
N TYR A 276 -15.58 21.80 -1.76
CA TYR A 276 -14.74 22.96 -1.48
C TYR A 276 -14.78 24.02 -2.57
N LEU A 277 -15.06 23.69 -3.82
CA LEU A 277 -15.04 24.69 -4.89
C LEU A 277 -16.43 25.25 -5.20
N PHE A 278 -17.50 24.48 -5.02
CA PHE A 278 -18.88 24.88 -5.30
C PHE A 278 -19.66 25.21 -4.02
#